data_AF-A0AAV5CJW7-F1
#
_entry.id   AF-A0AAV5CJW7-F1
#
_cell.length_a   1.000
_cell.length_b   1.000
_cell.length_c   1.000
_cell.angle_alpha   90.00
_cell.angle_beta   90.00
_cell.angle_gamma   90.00
#
_symmetry.space_group_name_H-M   'P 1'
#
loop_
_entity.id
_entity.type
_entity.pdbx_description
1 polymer ?
#
loop_
_entity_poly.entity_id
_entity_poly.type
_entity_poly.pdbx_seq_one_letter_code
_entity_poly.pdbx_strand_id
1 'polypeptide(L)'
;MEIVRSHRQLAAAATAGGGGSGTGGLPTYRTAPQLEVRLEEFELFAIDRLRVLKGISDGLSRGKRPEEMEKLVSELWKANMRHQDPAETLNKDIISHFVLRLVYCRT
;
A
#
# COMPACT_ATOMS: atom_id res chain seq x y z
N MET A 1 21.54 -21.66 -39.12
CA MET A 1 21.27 -21.71 -37.68
C MET A 1 21.68 -20.37 -37.09
N GLU A 2 20.76 -19.42 -37.05
CA GLU A 2 21.02 -18.10 -36.45
C GLU A 2 20.68 -18.15 -34.97
N ILE A 3 21.67 -17.83 -34.14
CA ILE A 3 21.50 -17.67 -32.70
C ILE A 3 21.36 -16.17 -32.47
N VAL A 4 20.11 -15.71 -32.34
CA VAL A 4 19.80 -14.34 -31.92
C VAL A 4 20.31 -14.16 -30.49
N ARG A 5 21.49 -13.55 -30.37
CA ARG A 5 22.06 -13.05 -29.11
C ARG A 5 21.81 -11.56 -29.02
N SER A 6 21.41 -11.15 -27.82
CA SER A 6 21.59 -9.82 -27.24
C SER A 6 20.61 -8.73 -27.70
N HIS A 7 19.42 -8.73 -27.07
CA HIS A 7 18.82 -7.49 -26.60
C HIS A 7 19.26 -7.26 -25.14
N ARG A 8 20.56 -6.99 -24.95
CA ARG A 8 21.03 -6.26 -23.76
C ARG A 8 20.80 -4.77 -24.02
N GLN A 9 19.54 -4.39 -24.12
CA GLN A 9 19.13 -3.01 -23.97
C GLN A 9 18.71 -2.89 -22.51
N LEU A 10 19.70 -2.86 -21.62
CA LEU A 10 19.50 -2.38 -20.25
C LEU A 10 19.08 -0.93 -20.41
N ALA A 11 17.77 -0.73 -20.40
CA ALA A 11 17.15 0.56 -20.51
C ALA A 11 17.77 1.47 -19.45
N ALA A 12 18.53 2.44 -19.95
CA ALA A 12 18.79 3.68 -19.28
C ALA A 12 17.45 4.40 -19.07
N ALA A 13 16.73 3.95 -18.06
CA ALA A 13 15.78 4.75 -17.31
C ALA A 13 16.11 4.41 -15.86
N ALA A 14 17.17 5.04 -15.35
CA ALA A 14 17.28 5.30 -13.93
C ALA A 14 15.98 6.01 -13.55
N THR A 15 15.01 5.22 -13.10
CA THR A 15 13.69 5.68 -12.70
C THR A 15 13.88 6.62 -11.52
N ALA A 16 13.85 7.91 -11.83
CA ALA A 16 13.40 8.92 -10.91
C ALA A 16 12.07 8.42 -10.31
N GLY A 17 12.10 8.07 -9.02
CA GLY A 17 11.00 7.37 -8.34
C GLY A 17 11.48 6.52 -7.17
N GLY A 18 12.78 6.29 -7.05
CA GLY A 18 13.38 5.77 -5.83
C GLY A 18 13.49 6.84 -4.74
N GLY A 19 12.90 6.54 -3.59
CA GLY A 19 13.22 7.17 -2.32
C GLY A 19 12.21 8.23 -1.90
N GLY A 20 11.33 7.88 -0.97
CA GLY A 20 11.00 8.80 0.11
C GLY A 20 12.30 9.12 0.85
N SER A 21 13.08 10.02 0.26
CA SER A 21 14.25 10.63 0.88
C SER A 21 13.74 11.50 2.02
N GLY A 22 14.41 11.39 3.17
CA GLY A 22 13.92 11.84 4.46
C GLY A 22 13.30 13.23 4.43
N THR A 23 12.03 13.31 4.83
CA THR A 23 11.33 14.42 5.52
C THR A 23 9.81 14.16 5.44
N GLY A 24 9.24 13.51 6.45
CA GLY A 24 7.83 13.67 6.90
C GLY A 24 6.65 13.53 5.90
N GLY A 25 6.83 13.02 4.69
CA GLY A 25 5.77 12.97 3.66
C GLY A 25 4.99 11.65 3.65
N LEU A 26 3.66 11.73 3.55
CA LEU A 26 2.80 10.56 3.33
C LEU A 26 2.97 10.04 1.88
N PRO A 27 2.97 8.70 1.65
CA PRO A 27 3.04 8.13 0.32
C PRO A 27 1.87 8.59 -0.56
N THR A 28 2.16 8.96 -1.82
CA THR A 28 1.13 9.34 -2.81
C THR A 28 0.67 8.17 -3.68
N TYR A 29 1.25 6.98 -3.50
CA TYR A 29 0.90 5.72 -4.21
C TYR A 29 0.87 5.87 -5.74
N ARG A 30 1.86 6.54 -6.32
CA ARG A 30 1.93 6.79 -7.78
C ARG A 30 2.40 5.57 -8.57
N THR A 31 3.43 4.90 -8.07
CA THR A 31 4.11 3.78 -8.75
C THR A 31 4.03 2.54 -7.89
N ALA A 32 3.70 1.41 -8.51
CA ALA A 32 3.68 0.12 -7.83
C ALA A 32 5.11 -0.26 -7.39
N PRO A 33 5.30 -0.79 -6.17
CA PRO A 33 6.60 -1.26 -5.71
C PRO A 33 7.07 -2.46 -6.55
N GLN A 34 8.36 -2.51 -6.83
CA GLN A 34 9.01 -3.70 -7.41
C GLN A 34 9.41 -4.63 -6.25
N LEU A 35 8.42 -5.27 -5.62
CA LEU A 35 8.60 -6.14 -4.46
C LEU A 35 7.81 -7.44 -4.64
N GLU A 36 8.46 -8.56 -4.35
CA GLU A 36 7.81 -9.87 -4.28
C GLU A 36 7.29 -10.09 -2.85
N VAL A 37 6.05 -10.56 -2.74
CA VAL A 37 5.37 -10.86 -1.47
C VAL A 37 4.70 -12.21 -1.59
N ARG A 38 4.67 -12.98 -0.50
CA ARG A 38 3.99 -14.28 -0.50
C ARG A 38 2.49 -14.09 -0.67
N LEU A 39 1.82 -15.08 -1.24
CA LEU A 39 0.38 -15.02 -1.48
C LEU A 39 -0.41 -14.83 -0.17
N GLU A 40 -0.01 -15.52 0.90
CA GLU A 40 -0.69 -15.41 2.20
C GLU A 40 -0.58 -14.01 2.80
N GLU A 41 0.59 -13.38 2.69
CA GLU A 41 0.84 -12.01 3.16
C GLU A 41 0.11 -10.99 2.28
N PHE A 42 0.08 -11.23 0.97
CA PHE A 42 -0.65 -10.42 0.00
C PHE A 42 -2.15 -10.36 0.33
N GLU A 43 -2.76 -11.51 0.63
CA GLU A 43 -4.17 -11.61 1.04
C GLU A 43 -4.40 -10.93 2.41
N LEU A 44 -3.54 -11.19 3.38
CA LEU A 44 -3.65 -10.61 4.71
C LEU A 44 -3.59 -9.08 4.68
N PHE A 45 -2.66 -8.52 3.92
CA PHE A 45 -2.49 -7.07 3.77
C PHE A 45 -3.71 -6.41 3.14
N ALA A 46 -4.33 -7.07 2.16
CA ALA A 46 -5.56 -6.60 1.54
C ALA A 46 -6.72 -6.57 2.54
N ILE A 47 -6.90 -7.64 3.31
CA ILE A 47 -7.96 -7.75 4.32
C ILE A 47 -7.79 -6.68 5.41
N ASP A 48 -6.58 -6.48 5.89
CA ASP A 48 -6.31 -5.51 6.95
C ASP A 48 -6.60 -4.07 6.52
N ARG A 49 -6.18 -3.68 5.31
CA ARG A 49 -6.53 -2.36 4.75
C ARG A 49 -8.04 -2.23 4.52
N LEU A 50 -8.69 -3.29 4.04
CA LEU A 50 -10.13 -3.31 3.84
C LEU A 50 -10.90 -3.08 5.14
N ARG A 51 -10.47 -3.70 6.25
CA ARG A 51 -11.05 -3.47 7.58
C ARG A 51 -10.95 -2.02 8.02
N VAL A 52 -9.80 -1.38 7.79
CA VAL A 52 -9.61 0.04 8.10
C VAL A 52 -10.56 0.90 7.27
N LEU A 53 -10.58 0.72 5.94
CA LEU A 53 -11.45 1.50 5.04
C LEU A 53 -12.93 1.31 5.33
N LYS A 54 -13.33 0.06 5.62
CA LYS A 54 -14.70 -0.26 6.02
C LYS A 54 -15.08 0.40 7.34
N GLY A 55 -14.21 0.34 8.35
CA GLY A 55 -14.44 0.99 9.63
C GLY A 55 -14.54 2.51 9.52
N ILE A 56 -13.74 3.15 8.64
CA ILE A 56 -13.84 4.58 8.33
C ILE A 56 -15.20 4.88 7.69
N SER A 57 -15.59 4.11 6.66
CA SER A 57 -16.88 4.27 5.99
C SER A 57 -18.06 4.12 6.95
N ASP A 58 -17.99 3.15 7.87
CA ASP A 58 -19.02 2.92 8.88
C ASP A 58 -19.06 4.00 9.96
N GLY A 59 -17.90 4.58 10.31
CA GLY A 59 -17.83 5.73 11.20
C GLY A 59 -18.48 6.97 10.59
N LEU A 60 -18.23 7.21 9.30
CA LEU A 60 -18.79 8.34 8.56
C LEU A 60 -20.31 8.21 8.40
N SER A 61 -20.79 7.01 8.04
CA SER A 61 -22.23 6.76 7.88
C SER A 61 -23.02 6.88 9.18
N ARG A 62 -22.36 6.66 10.33
CA ARG A 62 -22.94 6.86 11.67
C ARG A 62 -22.87 8.31 12.16
N GLY A 63 -22.32 9.24 11.37
CA GLY A 63 -22.26 10.66 11.73
C GLY A 63 -21.30 10.97 12.89
N LYS A 64 -20.22 10.20 13.05
CA LYS A 64 -19.21 10.48 14.08
C LYS A 64 -18.58 11.86 13.87
N ARG A 65 -18.38 12.60 14.96
CA ARG A 65 -17.70 13.90 14.92
C ARG A 65 -16.22 13.74 14.56
N PRO A 66 -15.55 14.78 14.06
CA PRO A 66 -14.15 14.72 13.66
C PRO A 66 -13.20 14.17 14.74
N GLU A 67 -13.42 14.53 16.01
CA GLU A 67 -12.57 14.08 17.13
C GLU A 67 -12.75 12.58 17.40
N GLU A 68 -13.98 12.09 17.27
CA GLU A 68 -14.30 10.67 17.41
C GLU A 68 -13.80 9.86 16.20
N MET A 69 -13.78 10.49 15.03
CA MET A 69 -13.25 9.91 13.81
C MET A 69 -11.72 9.76 13.90
N GLU A 70 -11.00 10.78 14.37
CA GLU A 70 -9.55 10.71 14.55
C GLU A 70 -9.17 9.55 15.46
N LYS A 71 -9.86 9.42 16.61
CA LYS A 71 -9.67 8.30 17.52
C LYS A 71 -9.97 6.96 16.84
N LEU A 72 -11.09 6.86 16.12
CA LEU A 72 -11.47 5.65 15.40
C LEU A 72 -10.40 5.23 14.37
N VAL A 73 -9.94 6.16 13.53
CA VAL A 73 -8.94 5.89 12.50
C VAL A 73 -7.62 5.47 13.13
N SER A 74 -7.17 6.16 14.18
CA SER A 74 -5.97 5.79 14.93
C SER A 74 -6.05 4.36 15.46
N GLU A 75 -7.16 3.98 16.09
CA GLU A 75 -7.30 2.63 16.66
C GLU A 75 -7.43 1.54 15.60
N LEU A 76 -8.18 1.79 14.52
CA LEU A 76 -8.26 0.86 13.38
C LEU A 76 -6.90 0.66 12.72
N TRP A 77 -6.15 1.75 12.51
CA TRP A 77 -4.81 1.67 11.92
C TRP A 77 -3.84 0.93 12.85
N LYS A 78 -3.84 1.23 14.15
CA LYS A 78 -2.99 0.52 15.12
C LYS A 78 -3.30 -0.97 15.20
N ALA A 79 -4.57 -1.35 15.12
CA ALA A 79 -4.99 -2.74 15.22
C ALA A 79 -4.67 -3.56 13.96
N ASN A 80 -4.77 -2.95 12.77
CA ASN A 80 -4.70 -3.70 11.50
C ASN A 80 -3.43 -3.41 10.71
N MET A 81 -2.84 -2.23 10.79
CA MET A 81 -1.72 -1.82 9.92
C MET A 81 -0.37 -1.75 10.63
N ARG A 82 -0.37 -1.54 11.96
CA ARG A 82 0.88 -1.36 12.71
C ARG A 82 1.69 -2.64 12.75
N HIS A 83 2.97 -2.52 12.43
CA HIS A 83 3.97 -3.56 12.64
C HIS A 83 5.04 -3.08 13.65
N GLN A 84 5.80 -4.00 14.24
CA GLN A 84 6.92 -3.65 15.13
C GLN A 84 8.04 -2.94 14.36
N ASP A 85 8.27 -3.38 13.13
CA ASP A 85 9.20 -2.75 12.20
C ASP A 85 8.49 -1.63 11.39
N PRO A 86 8.98 -0.38 11.45
CA PRO A 86 8.48 0.71 10.61
C PRO A 86 8.56 0.44 9.11
N ALA A 87 9.60 -0.28 8.65
CA ALA A 87 9.75 -0.62 7.24
C ALA A 87 8.64 -1.57 6.78
N GLU A 88 8.32 -2.58 7.58
CA GLU A 88 7.20 -3.50 7.33
C GLU A 88 5.85 -2.80 7.40
N THR A 89 5.68 -1.82 8.29
CA THR A 89 4.46 -1.00 8.34
C THR A 89 4.26 -0.24 7.02
N LEU A 90 5.34 0.34 6.47
CA LEU A 90 5.31 1.05 5.19
C LEU A 90 5.07 0.09 4.02
N ASN A 91 5.74 -1.06 4.00
CA ASN A 91 5.55 -2.08 2.98
C ASN A 91 4.11 -2.57 2.96
N LYS A 92 3.56 -2.89 4.13
CA LYS A 92 2.15 -3.29 4.28
C LYS A 92 1.20 -2.23 3.75
N ASP A 93 1.43 -0.96 4.06
CA ASP A 93 0.61 0.16 3.55
C ASP A 93 0.68 0.29 2.03
N ILE A 94 1.88 0.28 1.44
CA ILE A 94 2.07 0.41 0.00
C ILE A 94 1.46 -0.79 -0.73
N ILE A 95 1.81 -2.02 -0.33
CA ILE A 95 1.33 -3.25 -0.99
C ILE A 95 -0.20 -3.29 -0.93
N SER A 96 -0.78 -3.21 0.27
CA SER A 96 -2.23 -3.29 0.46
C SER A 96 -3.00 -2.26 -0.37
N HIS A 97 -2.45 -1.05 -0.55
CA HIS A 97 -3.05 -0.04 -1.43
C HIS A 97 -3.17 -0.52 -2.87
N PHE A 98 -2.07 -1.03 -3.44
CA PHE A 98 -2.06 -1.51 -4.82
C PHE A 98 -2.88 -2.78 -5.01
N VAL A 99 -2.91 -3.68 -4.01
CA VAL A 99 -3.79 -4.86 -4.05
C VAL A 99 -5.26 -4.45 -4.16
N LEU A 100 -5.72 -3.52 -3.31
CA LEU A 100 -7.11 -3.09 -3.36
C LEU A 100 -7.48 -2.38 -4.67
N ARG A 101 -6.55 -1.71 -5.35
CA ARG A 101 -6.82 -1.16 -6.69
C ARG A 101 -7.23 -2.24 -7.69
N LEU A 102 -6.67 -3.45 -7.60
CA LEU A 102 -7.05 -4.57 -8.47
C LEU A 102 -8.47 -5.08 -8.17
N VAL A 103 -8.92 -4.94 -6.93
CA VAL A 103 -10.26 -5.36 -6.48
C VAL A 103 -11.31 -4.34 -6.91
N TYR A 104 -11.04 -3.05 -6.69
CA TYR A 104 -12.00 -1.96 -6.88
C TYR A 104 -12.04 -1.35 -8.29
N CYS A 105 -11.26 -1.85 -9.24
CA CYS A 105 -11.26 -1.34 -10.62
C CYS A 105 -12.33 -1.96 -11.54
N ARG A 106 -13.16 -2.88 -11.03
CA ARG A 106 -14.11 -3.67 -11.84
C ARG A 106 -15.51 -3.05 -11.99
N THR A 107 -15.79 -1.98 -11.26
CA THR A 107 -17.07 -1.24 -11.26
C THR A 107 -16.81 0.18 -11.70
#